data_AF-A0A7G9GKA5-F1
#
_entry.id   AF-A0A7G9GKA5-F1
#
_cell.length_a   1.000
_cell.length_b   1.000
_cell.length_c   1.000
_cell.angle_alpha   90.00
_cell.angle_beta   90.00
_cell.angle_gamma   90.00
#
_symmetry.space_group_name_H-M   'P 1'
#
loop_
_entity.id
_entity.type
_entity.pdbx_description
1 polymer ?
#
loop_
_entity_poly.entity_id
_entity_poly.type
_entity_poly.pdbx_seq_one_letter_code
_entity_poly.pdbx_strand_id
1 'polypeptide(L)'
;MEIKDVVKKVLDDYQRITGLRSYIVYDNTEIQSASEKNYFCKCLKLSTKALEKCEECTKETYDNAREIDKECIYSCHAGLIKWAVPVHYHDFHCVIVSEGILARKQWEEADIWADYLSKEYHINRDMIYENYRKNKTMNENQMTSSIQLLKDLLRYHLDAWEDVSEA
;
A
#
# COMPACT_ATOMS: atom_id res chain seq x y z
N MET A 1 -23.01 7.67 -8.77
CA MET A 1 -21.81 7.28 -7.99
C MET A 1 -20.69 7.11 -8.98
N GLU A 2 -19.56 7.78 -8.82
CA GLU A 2 -18.42 7.60 -9.74
C GLU A 2 -17.66 6.32 -9.41
N ILE A 3 -16.97 5.73 -10.39
CA ILE A 3 -16.13 4.54 -10.16
C ILE A 3 -15.09 4.74 -9.05
N LYS A 4 -14.59 5.97 -8.88
CA LYS A 4 -13.67 6.32 -7.79
C LYS A 4 -14.30 6.11 -6.41
N ASP A 5 -15.60 6.33 -6.27
CA ASP A 5 -16.31 6.13 -5.01
C ASP A 5 -16.49 4.63 -4.71
N VAL A 6 -16.69 3.82 -5.76
CA VAL A 6 -16.71 2.35 -5.67
C VAL A 6 -15.38 1.82 -5.16
N VAL A 7 -14.26 2.27 -5.74
CA VAL A 7 -12.93 1.84 -5.29
C VAL A 7 -12.65 2.29 -3.85
N LYS A 8 -13.07 3.49 -3.44
CA LYS A 8 -12.97 3.94 -2.04
C LYS A 8 -13.76 3.03 -1.10
N LYS A 9 -15.00 2.69 -1.46
CA LYS A 9 -15.85 1.76 -0.70
C LYS A 9 -15.16 0.40 -0.50
N VAL A 10 -14.53 -0.13 -1.55
CA VAL A 10 -13.75 -1.36 -1.49
C VAL A 10 -12.59 -1.24 -0.50
N LEU A 11 -11.84 -0.13 -0.51
CA LEU A 11 -10.74 0.09 0.44
C LEU A 11 -11.23 0.19 1.88
N ASP A 12 -12.35 0.85 2.13
CA ASP A 12 -12.93 0.97 3.46
C ASP A 12 -13.36 -0.40 4.02
N ASP A 13 -14.01 -1.23 3.21
CA ASP A 13 -14.42 -2.57 3.60
C ASP A 13 -13.20 -3.48 3.79
N TYR A 14 -12.23 -3.40 2.89
CA TYR A 14 -10.97 -4.12 2.97
C TYR A 14 -10.20 -3.80 4.26
N GLN A 15 -10.06 -2.51 4.59
CA GLN A 15 -9.43 -2.06 5.83
C GLN A 15 -10.21 -2.56 7.05
N ARG A 16 -11.54 -2.50 7.02
CA ARG A 16 -12.39 -2.96 8.13
C ARG A 16 -12.22 -4.44 8.43
N ILE A 17 -12.10 -5.26 7.37
CA ILE A 17 -11.96 -6.72 7.49
C ILE A 17 -10.54 -7.11 7.92
N THR A 18 -9.53 -6.48 7.33
CA THR A 18 -8.13 -6.94 7.46
C THR A 18 -7.31 -6.14 8.48
N GLY A 19 -7.72 -4.90 8.77
CA GLY A 19 -6.93 -3.91 9.48
C GLY A 19 -5.76 -3.34 8.68
N LEU A 20 -5.66 -3.64 7.38
CA LEU A 20 -4.60 -3.15 6.51
C LEU A 20 -4.88 -1.73 6.06
N ARG A 21 -3.80 -0.98 5.86
CA ARG A 21 -3.86 0.33 5.21
C ARG A 21 -3.62 0.13 3.72
N SER A 22 -4.42 0.81 2.92
CA SER A 22 -4.35 0.78 1.47
C SER A 22 -4.56 2.18 0.90
N TYR A 23 -3.93 2.47 -0.23
CA TYR A 23 -4.08 3.73 -0.93
C TYR A 23 -4.11 3.51 -2.44
N ILE A 24 -4.67 4.48 -3.16
CA ILE A 24 -4.82 4.44 -4.61
C ILE A 24 -3.74 5.30 -5.24
N VAL A 25 -3.13 4.80 -6.31
CA VAL A 25 -2.25 5.55 -7.20
C VAL A 25 -2.94 5.65 -8.56
N TYR A 26 -3.18 6.86 -9.03
CA TYR A 26 -3.85 7.16 -10.30
C TYR A 26 -2.83 7.51 -11.39
N ASP A 27 -3.25 7.41 -12.66
CA ASP A 27 -2.42 7.64 -13.87
C ASP A 27 -1.91 9.09 -14.04
N ASN A 28 -2.48 10.06 -13.31
CA ASN A 28 -2.23 11.48 -13.58
C ASN A 28 -1.34 12.11 -12.51
N THR A 29 -0.04 12.30 -12.85
CA THR A 29 0.96 13.31 -12.40
C THR A 29 1.16 13.67 -10.93
N GLU A 30 0.23 13.35 -10.03
CA GLU A 30 0.37 13.45 -8.59
C GLU A 30 -0.05 12.11 -8.00
N ILE A 31 0.91 11.41 -7.41
CA ILE A 31 0.61 10.29 -6.53
C ILE A 31 -0.16 10.88 -5.34
N GLN A 32 -1.50 10.91 -5.42
CA GLN A 32 -2.39 11.33 -4.34
C GLN A 32 -2.41 10.24 -3.25
N SER A 33 -1.25 10.04 -2.62
CA SER A 33 -1.02 9.20 -1.43
C SER A 33 -1.66 9.78 -0.15
N ALA A 34 -2.69 10.62 -0.30
CA ALA A 34 -3.16 11.57 0.71
C ALA A 34 -4.03 10.96 1.81
N SER A 35 -4.48 9.71 1.70
CA SER A 35 -5.08 9.00 2.84
C SER A 35 -4.05 8.15 3.57
N GLU A 36 -3.32 8.81 4.47
CA GLU A 36 -2.67 8.21 5.63
C GLU A 36 -1.75 6.99 5.42
N LYS A 37 -0.60 7.29 4.83
CA LYS A 37 0.71 6.66 5.11
C LYS A 37 0.73 6.18 6.57
N ASN A 38 0.98 4.91 6.85
CA ASN A 38 1.06 4.44 8.24
C ASN A 38 1.99 5.36 9.08
N TYR A 39 1.83 5.38 10.41
CA TYR A 39 2.62 6.30 11.26
C TYR A 39 4.13 6.18 11.02
N PHE A 40 4.64 4.98 10.72
CA PHE A 40 6.04 4.78 10.37
C PHE A 40 6.45 5.49 9.07
N CYS A 41 5.68 5.37 7.99
CA CYS A 41 5.88 6.09 6.75
C CYS A 41 5.77 7.61 6.94
N LYS A 42 4.89 8.09 7.83
CA LYS A 42 4.81 9.52 8.20
C LYS A 42 6.09 9.98 8.90
N CYS A 43 6.63 9.20 9.83
CA CYS A 43 7.89 9.50 10.50
C CYS A 43 9.06 9.63 9.52
N LEU A 44 9.15 8.73 8.54
CA LEU A 44 10.22 8.77 7.53
C LEU A 44 10.16 10.03 6.68
N LYS A 45 8.96 10.48 6.30
CA LYS A 45 8.76 11.63 5.41
C LYS A 45 9.06 12.99 6.04
N LEU A 46 9.51 13.02 7.30
CA LEU A 46 10.16 14.20 7.88
C LEU A 46 11.51 14.50 7.21
N SER A 47 12.13 13.51 6.57
CA SER A 47 13.32 13.68 5.74
C SER A 47 12.92 13.82 4.28
N THR A 48 13.35 14.92 3.63
CA THR A 48 13.13 15.13 2.19
C THR A 48 13.72 13.99 1.36
N LYS A 49 14.91 13.50 1.74
CA LYS A 49 15.55 12.36 1.08
C LYS A 49 14.72 11.08 1.16
N ALA A 50 14.07 10.83 2.29
CA ALA A 50 13.17 9.68 2.44
C ALA A 50 11.87 9.86 1.65
N LEU A 51 11.36 11.10 1.55
CA LEU A 51 10.19 11.41 0.74
C LEU A 51 10.45 11.15 -0.75
N GLU A 52 11.58 11.63 -1.27
CA GLU A 52 12.01 11.37 -2.65
C GLU A 52 12.10 9.86 -2.92
N LYS A 53 12.73 9.09 -2.03
CA LYS A 53 12.80 7.63 -2.15
C LYS A 53 11.43 6.95 -2.07
N CYS A 54 10.51 7.44 -1.26
CA CYS A 54 9.13 6.95 -1.22
C CYS A 54 8.42 7.16 -2.57
N GLU A 55 8.61 8.32 -3.19
CA GLU A 55 7.99 8.68 -4.46
C GLU A 55 8.58 7.86 -5.62
N GLU A 56 9.90 7.70 -5.66
CA GLU A 56 10.59 6.80 -6.59
C GLU A 56 10.06 5.37 -6.50
N CYS A 57 10.04 4.77 -5.29
CA CYS A 57 9.51 3.41 -5.11
C CYS A 57 8.05 3.30 -5.54
N THR A 58 7.23 4.33 -5.28
CA THR A 58 5.80 4.29 -5.64
C THR A 58 5.63 4.37 -7.15
N LYS A 59 6.41 5.21 -7.84
CA LYS A 59 6.41 5.31 -9.30
C LYS A 59 6.87 4.01 -9.95
N GLU A 60 8.02 3.47 -9.55
CA GLU A 60 8.54 2.20 -10.06
C GLU A 60 7.53 1.06 -9.87
N THR A 61 6.90 1.00 -8.70
CA THR A 61 5.88 -0.02 -8.42
C THR A 61 4.64 0.17 -9.29
N TYR A 62 4.19 1.41 -9.47
CA TYR A 62 3.05 1.73 -10.32
C TYR A 62 3.30 1.27 -11.76
N ASP A 63 4.43 1.68 -12.34
CA ASP A 63 4.83 1.36 -13.71
C ASP A 63 4.93 -0.17 -13.88
N ASN A 64 5.60 -0.87 -12.96
CA ASN A 64 5.73 -2.34 -12.99
C ASN A 64 4.38 -3.05 -12.88
N ALA A 65 3.52 -2.64 -11.94
CA ALA A 65 2.21 -3.26 -11.75
C ALA A 65 1.29 -3.06 -12.96
N ARG A 66 1.41 -1.91 -13.64
CA ARG A 66 0.70 -1.63 -14.89
C ARG A 66 1.24 -2.42 -16.06
N GLU A 67 2.56 -2.56 -16.20
CA GLU A 67 3.19 -3.29 -17.29
C GLU A 67 2.90 -4.80 -17.22
N ILE A 68 2.97 -5.38 -16.03
CA ILE A 68 2.77 -6.82 -15.83
C ILE A 68 1.27 -7.18 -15.76
N ASP A 69 0.42 -6.19 -15.44
CA ASP A 69 -1.02 -6.34 -15.20
C ASP A 69 -1.35 -7.46 -14.19
N LYS A 70 -0.52 -7.56 -13.15
CA LYS A 70 -0.66 -8.54 -12.07
C LYS A 70 -0.26 -7.93 -10.73
N GLU A 71 -0.74 -8.53 -9.64
CA GLU A 71 -0.27 -8.17 -8.32
C GLU A 71 1.26 -8.29 -8.20
N CYS A 72 1.88 -7.26 -7.64
CA CYS A 72 3.31 -7.20 -7.41
C CYS A 72 3.56 -7.09 -5.91
N ILE A 73 4.34 -8.03 -5.35
CA ILE A 73 4.77 -7.98 -3.95
C ILE A 73 6.22 -7.48 -3.93
N TYR A 74 6.49 -6.48 -3.10
CA TYR A 74 7.82 -5.87 -3.01
C TYR A 74 8.14 -5.41 -1.58
N SER A 75 9.44 -5.26 -1.30
CA SER A 75 9.92 -4.58 -0.11
C SER A 75 10.22 -3.13 -0.47
N CYS A 76 9.66 -2.16 0.25
CA CYS A 76 10.02 -0.76 0.01
C CYS A 76 11.44 -0.45 0.52
N HIS A 77 11.94 0.75 0.21
CA HIS A 77 13.23 1.24 0.70
C HIS A 77 13.39 1.25 2.23
N ALA A 78 12.27 1.23 2.96
CA ALA A 78 12.22 1.20 4.42
C ALA A 78 11.93 -0.20 5.01
N GLY A 79 11.98 -1.23 4.17
CA GLY A 79 11.83 -2.61 4.63
C GLY A 79 10.42 -2.99 5.08
N LEU A 80 9.38 -2.33 4.55
CA LEU A 80 8.00 -2.80 4.67
C LEU A 80 7.61 -3.62 3.44
N ILE A 81 6.89 -4.71 3.65
CA ILE A 81 6.32 -5.47 2.54
C ILE A 81 5.04 -4.78 2.08
N LYS A 82 4.94 -4.63 0.77
CA LYS A 82 3.81 -4.01 0.10
C LYS A 82 3.37 -4.89 -1.04
N TRP A 83 2.08 -4.82 -1.35
CA TRP A 83 1.54 -5.42 -2.55
C TRP A 83 0.72 -4.40 -3.32
N ALA A 84 1.03 -4.29 -4.60
CA ALA A 84 0.36 -3.44 -5.56
C ALA A 84 -0.57 -4.30 -6.41
N VAL A 85 -1.85 -3.93 -6.50
CA VAL A 85 -2.86 -4.62 -7.31
C VAL A 85 -3.33 -3.64 -8.37
N PRO A 86 -3.04 -3.90 -9.67
CA PRO A 86 -3.58 -3.07 -10.74
C PRO A 86 -5.10 -3.26 -10.81
N VAL A 87 -5.81 -2.16 -11.07
CA VAL A 87 -7.25 -2.12 -11.30
C VAL A 87 -7.46 -1.59 -12.71
N HIS A 88 -8.09 -2.41 -13.53
CA HIS A 88 -8.44 -2.09 -14.90
C HIS A 88 -9.94 -2.34 -15.08
N TYR A 89 -10.71 -1.27 -15.31
CA TYR A 89 -12.15 -1.38 -15.52
C TYR A 89 -12.60 -0.33 -16.55
N HIS A 90 -12.95 -0.79 -17.76
CA HIS A 90 -13.10 0.06 -18.96
C HIS A 90 -11.93 1.06 -19.10
N ASP A 91 -12.22 2.35 -19.21
CA ASP A 91 -11.23 3.44 -19.34
C ASP A 91 -10.62 3.88 -17.99
N PHE A 92 -11.04 3.27 -16.88
CA PHE A 92 -10.52 3.58 -15.56
C PHE A 92 -9.34 2.67 -15.20
N HIS A 93 -8.22 3.32 -14.87
CA HIS A 93 -7.00 2.64 -14.43
C HIS A 93 -6.47 3.24 -13.13
N CYS A 94 -6.10 2.37 -12.20
CA CYS A 94 -5.33 2.74 -11.03
C CYS A 94 -4.53 1.54 -10.50
N VAL A 95 -3.68 1.78 -9.51
CA VAL A 95 -3.02 0.73 -8.72
C VAL A 95 -3.37 0.93 -7.27
N ILE A 96 -3.90 -0.11 -6.63
CA ILE A 96 -4.11 -0.12 -5.17
C ILE A 96 -2.88 -0.69 -4.52
N VAL A 97 -2.27 0.05 -3.59
CA VAL A 97 -1.14 -0.42 -2.81
C VAL A 97 -1.57 -0.63 -1.38
N SER A 98 -1.32 -1.82 -0.86
CA SER A 98 -1.52 -2.15 0.56
C SER A 98 -0.18 -2.51 1.21
N GLU A 99 -0.09 -2.37 2.52
CA GLU A 99 1.16 -2.55 3.25
C GLU A 99 1.00 -3.32 4.57
N GLY A 100 2.01 -4.12 4.91
CA GLY A 100 2.08 -4.89 6.15
C GLY A 100 3.50 -5.37 6.44
N ILE A 101 3.67 -6.05 7.57
CA ILE A 101 4.91 -6.73 7.96
C ILE A 101 4.72 -8.23 7.77
N LEU A 102 5.59 -8.88 6.99
CA LEU A 102 5.65 -10.35 6.92
C LEU A 102 6.39 -10.91 8.15
N ALA A 103 5.77 -11.91 8.78
CA ALA A 103 6.07 -12.37 10.13
C ALA A 103 7.53 -12.72 10.46
N ARG A 104 7.83 -12.54 11.76
CA ARG A 104 9.03 -12.86 12.57
C ARG A 104 10.33 -12.19 12.14
N LYS A 105 10.79 -12.36 10.89
CA LYS A 105 12.10 -11.86 10.46
C LYS A 105 12.19 -10.33 10.46
N GLN A 106 11.15 -9.65 9.98
CA GLN A 106 11.10 -8.18 10.02
C GLN A 106 10.97 -7.62 11.44
N TRP A 107 10.34 -8.35 12.36
CA TRP A 107 10.29 -7.98 13.78
C TRP A 107 11.65 -8.13 14.47
N GLU A 108 12.37 -9.21 14.15
CA GLU A 108 13.74 -9.47 14.61
C GLU A 108 14.73 -8.45 14.03
N GLU A 109 14.47 -7.97 12.81
CA GLU A 109 15.28 -6.96 12.11
C GLU A 109 14.83 -5.52 12.39
N ALA A 110 13.81 -5.28 13.23
CA ALA A 110 13.27 -3.94 13.46
C ALA A 110 14.32 -2.96 13.99
N ASP A 111 15.22 -3.42 14.86
CA ASP A 111 16.36 -2.62 15.35
C ASP A 111 17.35 -2.29 14.24
N ILE A 112 17.66 -3.26 13.37
CA ILE A 112 18.57 -3.07 12.22
C ILE A 112 17.98 -2.03 11.26
N TRP A 113 16.69 -2.14 10.95
CA TRP A 113 15.99 -1.15 10.13
C TRP A 113 15.95 0.22 10.80
N ALA A 114 15.69 0.30 12.10
CA ALA A 114 15.68 1.58 12.81
C ALA A 114 17.06 2.26 12.78
N ASP A 115 18.14 1.50 13.01
CA ASP A 115 19.52 2.02 12.94
C ASP A 115 19.90 2.48 11.54
N TYR A 116 19.58 1.66 10.52
CA TYR A 116 19.84 2.00 9.13
C TYR A 116 19.09 3.27 8.71
N LEU A 117 17.77 3.31 8.93
CA LEU A 117 16.91 4.41 8.50
C LEU A 117 17.22 5.70 9.28
N SER A 118 17.58 5.59 10.56
CA SER A 118 18.00 6.74 11.37
C SER A 118 19.27 7.38 10.80
N LYS A 119 20.26 6.58 10.43
CA LYS A 119 21.51 7.06 9.82
C LYS A 119 21.29 7.58 8.40
N GLU A 120 20.53 6.86 7.59
CA GLU A 120 20.34 7.14 6.17
C GLU A 120 19.52 8.42 5.93
N TYR A 121 18.53 8.68 6.79
CA TYR A 121 17.58 9.78 6.65
C TYR A 121 17.70 10.86 7.74
N HIS A 122 18.59 10.70 8.73
CA HIS A 122 18.79 11.60 9.87
C HIS A 122 17.52 11.81 10.71
N ILE A 123 16.82 10.72 11.02
CA ILE A 123 15.57 10.71 11.78
C ILE A 123 15.78 10.02 13.12
N ASN A 124 15.02 10.39 14.15
CA ASN A 124 15.09 9.76 15.47
C ASN A 124 14.84 8.24 15.38
N ARG A 125 15.83 7.45 15.83
CA ARG A 125 15.81 5.99 15.81
C ARG A 125 14.64 5.40 16.58
N ASP A 126 14.39 5.86 17.81
CA ASP A 126 13.36 5.30 18.68
C ASP A 126 11.97 5.53 18.10
N MET A 127 11.73 6.71 17.54
CA MET A 127 10.50 7.03 16.83
C MET A 127 10.29 6.10 15.62
N ILE A 128 11.34 5.79 14.84
CA ILE A 128 11.25 4.84 13.74
C ILE A 128 10.90 3.45 14.27
N TYR A 129 11.64 2.97 15.26
CA TYR A 129 11.47 1.65 15.86
C TYR A 129 10.07 1.42 16.44
N GLU A 130 9.60 2.37 17.26
CA GLU A 130 8.28 2.31 17.89
C GLU A 130 7.14 2.26 16.87
N ASN A 131 7.25 3.06 15.79
CA ASN A 131 6.20 3.08 14.77
C ASN A 131 6.30 1.91 13.81
N TYR A 132 7.49 1.36 13.56
CA TYR A 132 7.66 0.14 12.76
C TYR A 132 6.88 -1.02 13.38
N ARG A 133 7.01 -1.19 14.70
CA ARG A 133 6.35 -2.25 15.47
C ARG A 133 4.82 -2.14 15.56
N LYS A 134 4.24 -1.00 15.20
CA LYS A 134 2.77 -0.80 15.16
C LYS A 134 2.13 -1.31 13.87
N ASN A 135 2.92 -1.63 12.84
CA ASN A 135 2.37 -2.11 11.58
C ASN A 135 1.76 -3.51 11.72
N LYS A 136 0.68 -3.73 10.97
CA LYS A 136 -0.03 -5.01 10.96
C LYS A 136 0.92 -6.12 10.50
N THR A 137 1.06 -7.16 11.31
CA THR A 137 1.84 -8.34 10.97
C THR A 137 0.96 -9.40 10.32
N MET A 138 1.45 -10.04 9.27
CA MET A 138 0.83 -11.14 8.55
C MET A 138 1.86 -12.21 8.21
N ASN A 139 1.46 -13.47 8.08
CA ASN A 139 2.28 -14.47 7.39
C ASN A 139 1.96 -14.48 5.89
N GLU A 140 2.72 -15.25 5.11
CA GLU A 140 2.54 -15.32 3.65
C GLU A 140 1.13 -15.77 3.26
N ASN A 141 0.56 -16.77 3.94
CA ASN A 141 -0.80 -17.23 3.67
C ASN A 141 -1.84 -16.13 3.91
N GLN A 142 -1.68 -15.36 4.99
CA GLN A 142 -2.55 -14.23 5.32
C GLN A 142 -2.42 -13.12 4.27
N MET A 143 -1.19 -12.79 3.83
CA MET A 143 -0.96 -11.82 2.75
C MET A 143 -1.59 -12.27 1.43
N THR A 144 -1.37 -13.52 1.01
CA THR A 144 -1.98 -14.05 -0.22
C THR A 144 -3.50 -14.03 -0.14
N SER A 145 -4.07 -14.42 1.01
CA SER A 145 -5.52 -14.37 1.23
C SER A 145 -6.06 -12.94 1.21
N SER A 146 -5.30 -11.96 1.75
CA SER A 146 -5.71 -10.57 1.76
C SER A 146 -5.63 -9.94 0.37
N ILE A 147 -4.67 -10.34 -0.48
CA ILE A 147 -4.63 -9.93 -1.88
C ILE A 147 -5.86 -10.46 -2.61
N GLN A 148 -6.18 -11.74 -2.44
CA GLN A 148 -7.34 -12.34 -3.09
C GLN A 148 -8.65 -11.69 -2.63
N LEU A 149 -8.80 -11.42 -1.33
CA LEU A 149 -9.95 -10.70 -0.80
C LEU A 149 -10.13 -9.32 -1.44
N LEU A 150 -9.06 -8.55 -1.62
CA LEU A 150 -9.13 -7.24 -2.27
C LEU A 150 -9.67 -7.37 -3.71
N LYS A 151 -9.19 -8.36 -4.46
CA LYS A 151 -9.67 -8.64 -5.83
C LYS A 151 -11.14 -9.04 -5.85
N ASP A 152 -11.56 -9.89 -4.92
CA ASP A 152 -12.95 -10.34 -4.83
C ASP A 152 -13.90 -9.19 -4.47
N LEU A 153 -13.48 -8.29 -3.56
CA LEU A 153 -14.24 -7.08 -3.22
C LEU A 153 -14.32 -6.11 -4.41
N LEU A 154 -13.22 -5.91 -5.13
CA LEU A 154 -13.22 -5.09 -6.36
C LEU A 154 -14.23 -5.62 -7.36
N ARG A 155 -14.17 -6.92 -7.69
CA ARG A 155 -15.11 -7.55 -8.62
C ARG A 155 -16.55 -7.36 -8.15
N TYR A 156 -16.86 -7.74 -6.91
CA TYR A 156 -18.21 -7.63 -6.36
C TYR A 156 -18.80 -6.20 -6.46
N HIS A 157 -18.00 -5.20 -6.10
CA HIS A 157 -18.46 -3.82 -6.08
C HIS A 157 -18.53 -3.16 -7.47
N LEU A 158 -17.65 -3.55 -8.39
CA LEU A 158 -17.66 -3.07 -9.77
C LEU A 158 -18.82 -3.69 -10.55
N ASP A 159 -19.03 -5.01 -10.45
CA ASP A 159 -20.16 -5.70 -11.10
C ASP A 159 -21.51 -5.10 -10.63
N ALA A 160 -21.66 -4.89 -9.32
CA ALA A 160 -22.86 -4.27 -8.76
C ALA A 160 -23.05 -2.80 -9.16
N TRP A 161 -21.99 -2.09 -9.54
CA TRP A 161 -22.08 -0.73 -10.05
C TRP A 161 -22.50 -0.72 -11.52
N GLU A 162 -22.00 -1.65 -12.33
CA GLU A 162 -22.36 -1.83 -13.74
C GLU A 162 -23.88 -2.02 -13.88
N ASP A 163 -24.44 -2.98 -13.13
CA ASP A 163 -25.87 -3.31 -13.12
C ASP A 163 -26.77 -2.09 -12.81
N VAL A 164 -26.30 -1.16 -11.97
CA VAL A 164 -27.04 0.05 -11.58
C VAL A 164 -26.81 1.20 -12.57
N SER A 165 -25.66 1.21 -13.26
CA SER A 165 -25.31 2.25 -14.22
C SER A 165 -25.94 2.05 -15.60
N GLU A 166 -26.25 0.80 -15.97
CA GLU A 166 -26.93 0.44 -17.21
C GLU A 166 -28.47 0.42 -17.11
N ALA A 167 -29.01 0.53 -15.89
CA ALA A 167 -30.45 0.57 -15.60
C ALA A 167 -31.04 2.00 -15.63
#